data_AF-A0A6I5KYP6-F1
#
_entry.id   AF-A0A6I5KYP6-F1
#
_cell.length_a   1.000
_cell.length_b   1.000
_cell.length_c   1.000
_cell.angle_alpha   90.00
_cell.angle_beta   90.00
_cell.angle_gamma   90.00
#
_symmetry.space_group_name_H-M   'P 1'
#
loop_
_entity.id
_entity.type
_entity.pdbx_description
1 polymer ?
#
loop_
_entity_poly.entity_id
_entity_poly.type
_entity_poly.pdbx_seq_one_letter_code
_entity_poly.pdbx_strand_id
1 'polypeptide(L)'
;MRKGLLDILKGKFLVSGDAPKNWMFLLFASFLAALMISSSHNADRKVLEIAALNEEVRMLKSEFFQGRSQVQQLKLESTLRRVVADKGLVPSENPPKKIKVKSAD
;
A
#
# COMPACT_ATOMS: atom_id res chain seq x y z
N MET A 1 -36.87 -3.17 41.78
CA MET A 1 -35.71 -3.40 40.88
C MET A 1 -35.29 -4.87 40.77
N ARG A 2 -35.13 -5.63 41.88
CA ARG A 2 -34.67 -7.04 41.83
C ARG A 2 -35.61 -8.01 41.10
N LYS A 3 -36.93 -7.81 41.17
CA LYS A 3 -37.92 -8.70 40.51
C LYS A 3 -37.88 -8.65 38.97
N GLY A 4 -37.59 -7.50 38.37
CA GLY A 4 -37.55 -7.37 36.90
C GLY A 4 -36.35 -8.10 36.27
N LEU A 5 -35.17 -8.01 36.89
CA LEU A 5 -33.99 -8.79 36.49
C LEU A 5 -34.22 -10.30 36.65
N LEU A 6 -34.87 -10.72 37.74
CA LEU A 6 -35.21 -12.12 37.98
C LEU A 6 -36.24 -12.65 36.97
N ASP A 7 -37.21 -11.83 36.54
CA ASP A 7 -38.20 -12.22 35.53
C ASP A 7 -37.58 -12.36 34.12
N ILE A 8 -36.55 -11.56 33.80
CA ILE A 8 -35.75 -11.71 32.58
C ILE A 8 -34.92 -13.00 32.64
N LEU A 9 -34.24 -13.25 33.75
CA LEU A 9 -33.42 -14.46 33.95
C LEU A 9 -34.27 -15.75 33.94
N LYS A 10 -35.49 -15.68 34.46
CA LYS A 10 -36.46 -16.79 34.44
C LYS A 10 -37.15 -16.98 33.09
N GLY A 11 -36.78 -16.20 32.07
CA GLY A 11 -37.30 -16.35 30.72
C GLY A 11 -38.79 -16.00 30.57
N LYS A 12 -39.35 -15.24 31.53
CA LYS A 12 -40.77 -14.84 31.48
C LYS A 12 -41.09 -14.00 30.23
N PHE A 13 -40.09 -13.30 29.69
CA PHE A 13 -40.14 -12.59 28.40
C PHE A 13 -40.40 -13.52 27.19
N LEU A 14 -39.96 -14.77 27.25
CA LEU A 14 -40.15 -15.75 26.16
C LEU A 14 -41.44 -16.57 26.28
N VAL A 15 -42.14 -16.52 27.43
CA VAL A 15 -43.28 -17.42 27.75
C VAL A 15 -44.57 -16.66 28.08
N SER A 16 -44.51 -15.34 28.29
CA SER A 16 -45.69 -14.49 28.53
C SER A 16 -46.51 -14.23 27.25
N GLY A 17 -47.67 -13.56 27.35
CA GLY A 17 -48.59 -13.33 26.22
C GLY A 17 -47.99 -12.66 24.97
N ASP A 18 -46.85 -11.96 25.09
CA ASP A 18 -46.11 -11.34 23.98
C ASP A 18 -44.92 -12.18 23.46
N ALA A 19 -44.81 -13.44 23.88
CA ALA A 19 -43.73 -14.38 23.52
C ALA A 19 -43.34 -14.40 22.02
N PRO A 20 -44.29 -14.41 21.05
CA PRO A 20 -43.93 -14.48 19.62
C PRO A 20 -43.10 -13.27 19.15
N LYS A 21 -43.43 -12.07 19.64
CA LYS A 21 -42.72 -10.82 19.28
C LYS A 21 -41.30 -10.82 19.84
N ASN A 22 -41.13 -11.36 21.04
CA ASN A 22 -39.87 -11.43 21.77
C ASN A 22 -38.91 -12.46 21.15
N TRP A 23 -39.42 -13.59 20.68
CA TRP A 23 -38.67 -14.56 19.87
C TRP A 23 -38.19 -13.96 18.55
N MET A 24 -39.05 -13.22 17.84
CA MET A 24 -38.69 -12.53 16.61
C MET A 24 -37.58 -11.50 16.85
N PHE A 25 -37.66 -10.76 17.95
CA PHE A 25 -36.63 -9.79 18.34
C PHE A 25 -35.27 -10.46 18.64
N LEU A 26 -35.26 -11.60 19.34
CA LEU A 26 -34.02 -12.34 19.61
C LEU A 26 -33.37 -12.88 18.34
N LEU A 27 -34.17 -13.41 17.41
CA LEU A 27 -33.66 -13.84 16.10
C LEU A 27 -33.09 -12.66 15.31
N PHE A 28 -33.77 -11.52 15.32
CA PHE A 28 -33.28 -10.31 14.68
C PHE A 28 -31.95 -9.83 15.29
N ALA A 29 -31.85 -9.79 16.63
CA ALA A 29 -30.62 -9.39 17.32
C ALA A 29 -29.46 -10.37 17.06
N SER A 30 -29.74 -11.67 17.05
CA SER A 30 -28.75 -12.70 16.73
C SER A 30 -28.27 -12.59 15.27
N PHE A 31 -29.19 -12.37 14.34
CA PHE A 31 -28.85 -12.12 12.93
C PHE A 31 -27.98 -10.87 12.77
N LEU A 32 -28.33 -9.77 13.45
CA LEU A 32 -27.55 -8.54 13.40
C LEU A 32 -26.14 -8.75 14.01
N ALA A 33 -26.03 -9.50 15.10
CA ALA A 33 -24.75 -9.86 15.69
C ALA A 33 -23.90 -10.69 14.71
N ALA A 34 -24.48 -11.67 14.02
CA ALA A 34 -23.79 -12.45 13.00
C ALA A 34 -23.30 -11.58 11.83
N LEU A 35 -24.12 -10.62 11.37
CA LEU A 35 -23.72 -9.65 10.34
C LEU A 35 -22.54 -8.78 10.80
N MET A 36 -22.56 -8.29 12.04
CA MET A 36 -21.46 -7.49 12.58
C MET A 36 -20.15 -8.27 12.65
N ILE A 37 -20.19 -9.52 13.14
CA ILE A 37 -19.01 -10.39 13.21
C ILE A 37 -18.46 -10.65 11.80
N SER A 38 -19.33 -10.99 10.85
CA SER A 38 -18.93 -11.24 9.47
C SER A 38 -18.33 -10.00 8.80
N SER A 39 -18.90 -8.82 9.05
CA SER A 39 -18.41 -7.56 8.49
C SER A 39 -17.03 -7.21 9.05
N SER A 40 -16.84 -7.32 10.37
CA SER A 40 -15.56 -7.05 11.03
C SER A 40 -14.45 -7.94 10.47
N HIS A 41 -14.70 -9.24 10.32
CA HIS A 41 -13.70 -10.17 9.82
C HIS A 41 -13.28 -9.87 8.37
N ASN A 42 -14.21 -9.39 7.54
CA ASN A 42 -13.89 -8.95 6.18
C ASN A 42 -13.07 -7.65 6.18
N ALA A 43 -13.37 -6.72 7.09
CA ALA A 43 -12.58 -5.51 7.25
C ALA A 43 -11.13 -5.84 7.67
N ASP A 44 -10.95 -6.73 8.64
CA ASP A 44 -9.62 -7.16 9.12
C ASP A 44 -8.79 -7.78 8.00
N ARG A 45 -9.41 -8.67 7.19
CA ARG A 45 -8.75 -9.28 6.02
C ARG A 45 -8.27 -8.22 5.03
N LYS A 46 -9.11 -7.23 4.72
CA LYS A 46 -8.76 -6.15 3.80
C LYS A 46 -7.60 -5.29 4.35
N VAL A 47 -7.56 -5.05 5.66
CA VAL A 47 -6.46 -4.29 6.27
C VAL A 47 -5.12 -5.04 6.10
N LEU A 48 -5.10 -6.35 6.30
CA LEU A 48 -3.91 -7.18 6.08
C LEU A 48 -3.48 -7.17 4.61
N GLU A 49 -4.44 -7.27 3.68
CA GLU A 49 -4.18 -7.18 2.24
C GLU A 49 -3.59 -5.80 1.87
N ILE A 50 -4.16 -4.71 2.37
CA ILE A 50 -3.63 -3.35 2.14
C ILE A 50 -2.20 -3.22 2.66
N ALA A 51 -1.89 -3.80 3.82
CA ALA A 51 -0.54 -3.79 4.37
C ALA A 51 0.46 -4.53 3.46
N ALA A 52 0.07 -5.69 2.93
CA ALA A 52 0.88 -6.46 1.99
C ALA A 52 1.12 -5.69 0.67
N LEU A 53 0.07 -5.10 0.09
CA LEU A 53 0.18 -4.30 -1.14
C LEU A 53 1.05 -3.05 -0.93
N ASN A 54 0.94 -2.39 0.23
CA ASN A 54 1.80 -1.24 0.54
C ASN A 54 3.28 -1.61 0.59
N GLU A 55 3.60 -2.78 1.13
CA GLU A 55 4.98 -3.26 1.18
C GLU A 55 5.50 -3.59 -0.23
N GLU A 56 4.68 -4.18 -1.09
CA GLU A 56 5.02 -4.40 -2.50
C GLU A 56 5.29 -3.08 -3.24
N VAL A 57 4.43 -2.08 -3.06
CA VAL A 57 4.62 -0.74 -3.64
C VAL A 57 5.91 -0.10 -3.12
N ARG A 58 6.24 -0.29 -1.84
CA ARG A 58 7.47 0.22 -1.24
C ARG A 58 8.71 -0.43 -1.86
N MET A 59 8.68 -1.75 -2.05
CA MET A 59 9.76 -2.50 -2.71
C MET A 59 9.97 -2.03 -4.15
N LEU A 60 8.91 -1.94 -4.95
CA LEU A 60 8.98 -1.48 -6.34
C LEU A 60 9.52 -0.05 -6.45
N LYS A 61 9.10 0.86 -5.55
CA LYS A 61 9.66 2.21 -5.49
C LYS A 61 11.14 2.21 -5.16
N SER A 62 11.56 1.40 -4.20
CA SER A 62 12.97 1.25 -3.83
C SER A 62 13.82 0.79 -5.01
N GLU A 63 13.36 -0.23 -5.74
CA GLU A 63 14.02 -0.72 -6.95
C GLU A 63 14.12 0.36 -8.03
N PHE A 64 13.03 1.08 -8.29
CA PHE A 64 13.01 2.20 -9.23
C PHE A 64 14.02 3.28 -8.86
N PHE A 65 14.10 3.68 -7.58
CA PHE A 65 15.06 4.67 -7.13
C PHE A 65 16.51 4.18 -7.28
N GLN A 66 16.77 2.91 -6.98
CA GLN A 66 18.09 2.31 -7.15
C GLN A 66 18.52 2.31 -8.63
N GLY A 67 17.66 1.83 -9.53
CA GLY A 67 17.92 1.82 -10.97
C GLY A 67 18.13 3.23 -11.53
N ARG A 68 17.27 4.18 -11.14
CA ARG A 68 17.42 5.61 -11.52
C ARG A 68 18.75 6.19 -11.05
N SER A 69 19.14 5.92 -9.79
CA SER A 69 20.39 6.40 -9.21
C SER A 69 21.60 5.83 -9.94
N GLN A 70 21.59 4.53 -10.26
CA GLN A 70 22.65 3.89 -11.02
C GLN A 70 22.84 4.51 -12.41
N VAL A 71 21.76 4.73 -13.14
CA VAL A 71 21.82 5.40 -14.46
C VAL A 71 22.35 6.83 -14.34
N GLN A 72 21.95 7.58 -13.31
CA GLN A 72 22.50 8.92 -13.09
C GLN A 72 24.01 8.90 -12.80
N GLN A 73 24.47 7.97 -11.96
CA GLN A 73 25.89 7.82 -11.65
C GLN A 73 26.71 7.47 -12.89
N LEU A 74 26.17 6.64 -13.79
CA LEU A 74 26.81 6.32 -15.07
C LEU A 74 26.94 7.52 -16.01
N LYS A 75 26.01 8.49 -15.94
CA LYS A 75 26.04 9.72 -16.75
C LYS A 75 27.01 10.77 -16.23
N LEU A 76 27.56 10.62 -15.03
CA LEU A 76 28.52 11.59 -14.48
C LEU A 76 29.82 11.57 -15.27
N GLU A 77 30.33 12.76 -15.57
CA GLU A 77 31.61 12.93 -16.28
C GLU A 77 32.76 12.27 -15.51
N SER A 78 32.76 12.34 -14.18
CA SER A 78 33.76 11.67 -13.33
C SER A 78 33.77 10.15 -13.52
N THR A 79 32.58 9.53 -13.58
CA THR A 79 32.43 8.10 -13.85
C THR A 79 32.91 7.77 -15.26
N LEU A 80 32.53 8.58 -16.25
CA LEU A 80 32.95 8.38 -17.64
C LEU A 80 34.47 8.49 -17.77
N ARG A 81 35.10 9.55 -17.21
CA ARG A 81 36.55 9.75 -17.19
C ARG A 81 37.29 8.56 -16.59
N ARG A 82 36.79 8.01 -15.47
CA ARG A 82 37.39 6.83 -14.84
C ARG A 82 37.30 5.59 -15.75
N VAL A 83 36.16 5.36 -16.39
CA VAL A 83 35.96 4.18 -17.26
C VAL A 83 36.76 4.25 -18.55
N VAL A 84 36.94 5.44 -19.13
CA VAL A 84 37.67 5.62 -20.39
C VAL A 84 39.19 5.80 -20.20
N ALA A 85 39.64 6.08 -18.97
CA ALA A 85 41.06 6.19 -18.64
C ALA A 85 41.84 4.90 -18.96
N ASP A 86 41.27 3.74 -18.65
CA ASP A 86 41.86 2.43 -18.96
C ASP A 86 42.03 2.20 -20.48
N LYS A 87 41.27 2.94 -21.30
CA LYS A 87 41.35 2.91 -22.77
C LYS A 87 42.29 3.98 -23.34
N GLY A 88 42.98 4.74 -22.48
CA GLY A 88 43.90 5.82 -22.88
C GLY A 88 43.21 7.09 -23.39
N LEU A 89 41.89 7.21 -23.20
CA LEU A 89 41.14 8.39 -23.62
C LEU A 89 41.24 9.48 -22.54
N VAL A 90 41.74 10.65 -22.93
CA VAL A 90 41.90 11.81 -22.05
C VAL A 90 41.11 13.02 -22.56
N PRO A 91 40.64 13.91 -21.66
CA PRO A 91 40.05 15.17 -22.07
C PRO A 91 41.03 15.99 -22.92
N SER A 92 40.54 16.63 -23.97
CA SER A 92 41.38 17.53 -24.79
C SER A 92 41.70 18.80 -23.99
N GLU A 93 42.98 19.09 -23.79
CA GLU A 93 43.42 20.35 -23.17
C GLU A 93 43.20 21.55 -24.10
N ASN A 94 43.22 21.31 -25.42
CA ASN A 94 43.02 22.35 -26.42
C ASN A 94 41.59 22.31 -26.97
N PRO A 95 40.91 23.47 -27.08
CA PRO A 95 39.56 23.52 -27.64
C PRO A 95 39.56 23.15 -29.15
N PRO A 96 38.50 22.50 -29.65
CA PRO A 96 38.40 22.11 -31.05
C PRO A 96 38.32 23.36 -31.95
N LYS A 97 39.08 23.36 -33.03
CA LYS A 97 39.05 24.44 -34.02
C LYS A 97 37.93 24.19 -35.03
N LYS A 98 37.02 25.15 -35.17
CA LYS A 98 35.98 25.10 -36.22
C LYS A 98 36.60 25.46 -37.57
N ILE A 99 36.74 24.48 -38.45
CA ILE A 99 37.13 24.72 -39.85
C ILE A 99 35.91 25.28 -40.58
N LYS A 100 35.99 26.55 -40.99
CA LYS A 100 35.01 27.15 -41.92
C LYS A 100 35.66 27.21 -43.29
N VAL A 101 35.10 26.50 -44.26
CA VAL A 101 35.52 26.58 -45.66
C VAL A 101 35.04 27.94 -46.19
N LYS A 102 35.96 28.76 -46.71
CA LYS A 102 35.58 29.97 -47.46
C LYS A 102 35.24 29.51 -48.88
N SER A 103 34.03 29.78 -49.32
CA SER A 103 33.68 29.74 -50.75
C SER A 103 34.53 30.80 -51.46
N ALA A 104 35.15 30.42 -52.58
CA ALA A 104 35.81 31.39 -53.46
C ALA A 104 34.73 32.06 -54.31
N ASP A 105 34.63 33.38 -54.21
CA ASP A 105 33.97 34.24 -55.20
C ASP A 105 34.99 34.62 -56.29
#